data_AF-A0A2S7NSF1-F1
#
_entry.id   AF-A0A2S7NSF1-F1
#
_cell.length_a   1.000
_cell.length_b   1.000
_cell.length_c   1.000
_cell.angle_alpha   90.00
_cell.angle_beta   90.00
_cell.angle_gamma   90.00
#
_symmetry.space_group_name_H-M   'P 1'
#
loop_
_entity.id
_entity.type
_entity.pdbx_description
1 polymer ?
#
loop_
_entity_poly.entity_id
_entity_poly.type
_entity_poly.pdbx_seq_one_letter_code
_entity_poly.pdbx_strand_id
1 'polypeptide(L)'
;MPLHRMLGWDAGSWGFHSDDGRVYEDGKQPWKGFPYSKPYTADEVIGCGVNFAENIAFYTRGGKIIGQACENIRGKLYPAVSMDITQKGWEITAVFPDGNGESPAFVFREDYDSSETLIPSIEEENFTDDNNSGSESSLPDD
;
A
#
# COMPACT_ATOMS: atom_id res chain seq x y z
N MET A 1 4.30 -16.82 -1.97
CA MET A 1 5.27 -15.79 -2.40
C MET A 1 6.65 -16.07 -1.84
N PRO A 2 7.73 -15.80 -2.58
CA PRO A 2 9.09 -15.89 -2.06
C PRO A 2 9.34 -14.87 -0.94
N LEU A 3 10.05 -15.26 0.12
CA LEU A 3 10.33 -14.39 1.28
C LEU A 3 11.28 -13.21 1.00
N HIS A 4 11.89 -13.17 -0.19
CA HIS A 4 12.85 -12.15 -0.60
C HIS A 4 12.24 -11.08 -1.54
N ARG A 5 10.91 -11.00 -1.63
CA ARG A 5 10.19 -10.07 -2.51
C ARG A 5 9.19 -9.25 -1.70
N MET A 6 8.93 -8.02 -2.15
CA MET A 6 7.94 -7.16 -1.52
C MET A 6 6.52 -7.63 -1.81
N LEU A 7 5.60 -7.35 -0.89
CA LEU A 7 4.19 -7.68 -1.05
C LEU A 7 3.59 -6.98 -2.27
N GLY A 8 2.79 -7.70 -3.05
CA GLY A 8 2.20 -7.20 -4.30
C GLY A 8 3.03 -7.50 -5.55
N TRP A 9 4.29 -7.91 -5.41
CA TRP A 9 5.18 -8.13 -6.56
C TRP A 9 5.01 -9.49 -7.24
N ASP A 10 4.40 -10.48 -6.59
CA ASP A 10 4.03 -11.74 -7.23
C ASP A 10 2.55 -12.05 -7.01
N ALA A 11 2.04 -12.94 -7.86
CA ALA A 11 0.66 -13.38 -7.84
C ALA A 11 0.25 -13.94 -6.45
N GLY A 12 -0.98 -13.62 -6.04
CA GLY A 12 -1.54 -13.98 -4.75
C GLY A 12 -1.03 -13.13 -3.58
N SER A 13 -0.54 -11.92 -3.84
CA SER A 13 -0.15 -10.97 -2.81
C SER A 13 -0.57 -9.54 -3.16
N TRP A 14 -0.73 -8.71 -2.14
CA TRP A 14 -1.15 -7.32 -2.23
C TRP A 14 -0.40 -6.52 -1.17
N GLY A 15 0.03 -5.31 -1.49
CA GLY A 15 0.80 -4.48 -0.57
C GLY A 15 0.73 -2.99 -0.90
N PHE A 16 0.84 -2.16 0.13
CA PHE A 16 0.94 -0.70 0.04
C PHE A 16 2.32 -0.28 0.52
N HIS A 17 3.12 0.32 -0.35
CA HIS A 17 4.54 0.57 -0.12
C HIS A 17 4.76 1.97 0.43
N SER A 18 5.65 2.08 1.41
CA SER A 18 5.85 3.30 2.20
C SER A 18 6.68 4.36 1.49
N ASP A 19 7.62 3.93 0.64
CA ASP A 19 8.60 4.78 -0.04
C ASP A 19 7.97 5.63 -1.15
N ASP A 20 7.01 5.06 -1.89
CA ASP A 20 6.37 5.71 -3.03
C ASP A 20 4.87 5.96 -2.83
N GLY A 21 4.27 5.42 -1.78
CA GLY A 21 2.84 5.55 -1.52
C GLY A 21 1.98 4.82 -2.55
N ARG A 22 2.53 3.81 -3.23
CA ARG A 22 1.83 3.04 -4.26
C ARG A 22 1.33 1.71 -3.74
N VAL A 23 0.29 1.21 -4.39
CA VAL A 23 -0.22 -0.14 -4.18
C VAL A 23 0.32 -1.07 -5.25
N TYR A 24 0.68 -2.27 -4.83
CA TYR A 24 1.17 -3.34 -5.69
C TYR A 24 0.21 -4.51 -5.49
N GLU A 25 -0.36 -5.00 -6.58
CA GLU A 25 -1.37 -6.05 -6.53
C GLU A 25 -1.07 -7.17 -7.52
N ASP A 26 -1.06 -8.40 -6.99
CA ASP A 26 -1.13 -9.66 -7.73
C ASP A 26 -0.08 -9.81 -8.84
N GLY A 27 1.08 -9.17 -8.68
CA GLY A 27 2.16 -9.19 -9.68
C GLY A 27 1.87 -8.42 -10.98
N LYS A 28 0.85 -7.55 -11.02
CA LYS A 28 0.47 -6.81 -12.24
C LYS A 28 1.52 -5.77 -12.66
N GLN A 29 1.99 -4.94 -11.73
CA GLN A 29 2.99 -3.89 -11.96
C GLN A 29 4.09 -3.90 -10.88
N PRO A 30 4.87 -4.99 -10.77
CA PRO A 30 5.76 -5.22 -9.62
C PRO A 30 6.90 -4.21 -9.49
N TRP A 31 7.17 -3.38 -10.50
CA TRP A 31 8.24 -2.37 -10.46
C TRP A 31 7.73 -0.93 -10.56
N LYS A 32 6.42 -0.76 -10.78
CA LYS A 32 5.80 0.55 -10.99
C LYS A 32 4.70 0.83 -9.97
N GLY A 33 3.94 -0.18 -9.55
CA GLY A 33 2.78 -0.02 -8.70
C GLY A 33 1.69 0.84 -9.34
N PHE A 34 0.63 1.09 -8.58
CA PHE A 34 -0.44 2.01 -8.93
C PHE A 34 -0.44 3.18 -7.93
N PRO A 35 -0.58 4.43 -8.40
CA PRO A 35 -0.76 5.57 -7.50
C PRO A 35 -1.92 5.32 -6.54
N TYR A 36 -1.75 5.71 -5.29
CA TYR A 36 -2.77 5.48 -4.27
C TYR A 36 -2.76 6.58 -3.20
N SER A 37 -1.66 6.79 -2.49
CA SER A 37 -1.59 7.87 -1.51
C SER A 37 -0.19 8.45 -1.48
N LYS A 38 -0.01 9.57 -0.77
CA LYS A 38 1.32 10.02 -0.39
C LYS A 38 2.08 8.93 0.40
N PRO A 39 3.41 8.85 0.24
CA PRO A 39 4.30 8.03 1.07
C PRO A 39 4.00 8.16 2.56
N TYR A 40 4.34 7.13 3.32
CA TYR A 40 4.17 7.12 4.78
C TYR A 40 5.46 6.74 5.49
N THR A 41 5.59 7.19 6.74
CA THR A 41 6.85 7.09 7.48
C THR A 41 6.63 6.73 8.94
N ALA A 42 7.71 6.81 9.75
CA ALA A 42 7.68 6.56 11.17
C ALA A 42 6.58 7.38 11.89
N ASP A 43 6.10 6.83 13.01
CA ASP A 43 5.03 7.37 13.84
C ASP A 43 3.63 7.42 13.20
N GLU A 44 3.49 7.01 11.94
CA GLU A 44 2.19 6.88 11.28
C GLU A 44 1.60 5.48 11.49
N VAL A 45 0.30 5.43 11.77
CA VAL A 45 -0.44 4.16 11.90
C VAL A 45 -1.17 3.87 10.61
N ILE A 46 -0.77 2.79 9.94
CA ILE A 46 -1.40 2.28 8.72
C ILE A 46 -2.20 1.02 9.05
N GLY A 47 -3.50 1.04 8.76
CA GLY A 47 -4.37 -0.13 8.84
C GLY A 47 -4.57 -0.76 7.46
N CYS A 48 -4.81 -2.07 7.43
CA CYS A 48 -5.17 -2.82 6.23
C CYS A 48 -6.50 -3.53 6.48
N GLY A 49 -7.50 -3.24 5.66
CA GLY A 49 -8.83 -3.83 5.70
C GLY A 49 -9.13 -4.63 4.44
N VAL A 50 -9.96 -5.65 4.57
CA VAL A 50 -10.47 -6.45 3.45
C VAL A 50 -11.98 -6.47 3.53
N ASN A 51 -12.63 -5.97 2.48
CA ASN A 51 -14.06 -6.16 2.29
C ASN A 51 -14.25 -7.45 1.48
N PHE A 52 -14.65 -8.52 2.18
CA PHE A 52 -14.83 -9.84 1.57
C PHE A 52 -16.09 -9.95 0.70
N ALA A 53 -17.08 -9.06 0.89
CA ALA A 53 -18.27 -9.05 0.05
C ALA A 53 -17.93 -8.54 -1.37
N GLU A 54 -17.12 -7.48 -1.44
CA GLU A 54 -16.73 -6.83 -2.69
C GLU A 54 -15.39 -7.35 -3.26
N ASN A 55 -14.69 -8.21 -2.52
CA ASN A 55 -13.37 -8.75 -2.89
C ASN A 55 -12.32 -7.64 -3.13
N ILE A 56 -12.35 -6.60 -2.30
CA ILE A 56 -11.40 -5.50 -2.34
C ILE A 56 -10.63 -5.39 -1.02
N ALA A 57 -9.46 -4.75 -1.09
CA ALA A 57 -8.74 -4.28 0.09
C ALA A 57 -8.71 -2.75 0.09
N PHE A 58 -8.65 -2.18 1.29
CA PHE A 58 -8.49 -0.75 1.52
C PHE A 58 -7.46 -0.55 2.63
N TYR A 59 -6.83 0.63 2.66
CA TYR A 59 -5.97 1.02 3.76
C TYR A 59 -6.60 2.15 4.56
N THR A 60 -6.12 2.30 5.78
CA THR A 60 -6.47 3.42 6.66
C THR A 60 -5.20 4.12 7.13
N ARG A 61 -5.31 5.43 7.39
CA ARG A 61 -4.23 6.23 7.94
C ARG A 61 -4.74 6.97 9.17
N GLY A 62 -4.14 6.72 10.32
CA GLY A 62 -4.63 7.25 11.60
C GLY A 62 -6.08 6.86 11.90
N GLY A 63 -6.52 5.69 11.42
CA GLY A 63 -7.86 5.17 11.65
C GLY A 63 -8.95 5.66 10.69
N LYS A 64 -8.60 6.40 9.63
CA LYS A 64 -9.54 6.84 8.58
C LYS A 64 -9.28 6.14 7.26
N ILE A 65 -10.33 5.75 6.54
CA ILE A 65 -10.21 5.17 5.19
C ILE A 65 -9.53 6.17 4.26
N ILE A 66 -8.51 5.71 3.53
CA ILE A 66 -7.84 6.52 2.48
C ILE A 66 -8.26 6.12 1.06
N GLY A 67 -8.95 4.99 0.91
CA GLY A 67 -9.66 4.60 -0.31
C GLY A 67 -9.51 3.11 -0.66
N GLN A 68 -10.22 2.67 -1.70
CA GLN A 68 -10.08 1.35 -2.31
C GLN A 68 -8.66 1.20 -2.89
N ALA A 69 -7.96 0.14 -2.48
CA ALA A 69 -6.54 -0.06 -2.77
C ALA A 69 -6.26 -1.17 -3.79
N CYS A 70 -6.89 -2.33 -3.61
CA CYS A 70 -6.62 -3.49 -4.43
C CYS A 70 -7.90 -4.24 -4.75
N GLU A 71 -7.92 -4.87 -5.92
CA GLU A 71 -9.08 -5.60 -6.41
C GLU A 71 -8.80 -7.10 -6.49
N ASN A 72 -9.87 -7.87 -6.66
CA ASN A 72 -9.81 -9.32 -6.86
C ASN A 72 -9.05 -10.04 -5.74
N ILE A 73 -9.27 -9.56 -4.50
CA ILE A 73 -8.80 -10.20 -3.28
C ILE A 73 -9.47 -11.57 -3.18
N ARG A 74 -8.67 -12.63 -3.09
CA ARG A 74 -9.18 -13.99 -3.22
C ARG A 74 -8.34 -15.02 -2.49
N GLY A 75 -8.98 -16.14 -2.17
CA GLY A 75 -8.35 -17.29 -1.53
C GLY A 75 -8.14 -17.13 -0.02
N LYS A 76 -7.30 -17.98 0.56
CA LYS A 76 -6.95 -17.92 1.97
C LYS A 76 -5.82 -16.91 2.17
N LEU A 77 -6.14 -15.81 2.85
CA LEU A 77 -5.23 -14.69 3.07
C LEU A 77 -4.53 -14.81 4.42
N TYR A 78 -3.34 -14.20 4.50
CA TYR A 78 -2.57 -14.04 5.73
C TYR A 78 -2.08 -12.60 5.80
N PRO A 79 -2.20 -11.92 6.95
CA PRO A 79 -1.53 -10.66 7.16
C PRO A 79 -0.02 -10.82 6.97
N ALA A 80 0.61 -9.86 6.31
CA ALA A 80 2.04 -9.90 6.03
C ALA A 80 2.63 -8.49 6.03
N VAL A 81 3.93 -8.42 6.31
CA VAL A 81 4.74 -7.21 6.14
C VAL A 81 6.04 -7.60 5.43
N SER A 82 6.50 -6.77 4.50
CA SER A 82 7.81 -6.89 3.85
C SER A 82 8.62 -5.63 4.11
N MET A 83 9.93 -5.78 4.31
CA MET A 83 10.83 -4.68 4.64
C MET A 83 12.07 -4.74 3.73
N ASP A 84 12.55 -3.58 3.30
CA ASP A 84 13.84 -3.49 2.63
C ASP A 84 14.98 -3.52 3.66
N ILE A 85 15.68 -4.65 3.71
CA ILE A 85 16.77 -4.90 4.65
C ILE A 85 18.05 -4.10 4.35
N THR A 86 18.13 -3.42 3.20
CA THR A 86 19.26 -2.55 2.87
C THR A 86 19.25 -1.27 3.70
N GLN A 87 18.09 -0.89 4.23
CA GLN A 87 17.91 0.24 5.12
C GLN A 87 18.04 -0.19 6.58
N LYS A 88 18.64 0.65 7.44
CA LYS A 88 18.84 0.37 8.87
C LYS A 88 17.89 1.20 9.73
N GLY A 89 17.54 0.66 10.90
CA GLY A 89 16.78 1.39 11.91
C GLY A 89 15.26 1.32 11.77
N TRP A 90 14.74 0.38 10.98
CA TRP A 90 13.31 0.15 10.88
C TRP A 90 12.77 -0.65 12.07
N GLU A 91 11.68 -0.17 12.64
CA GLU A 91 10.88 -0.87 13.63
C GLU A 91 9.41 -0.79 13.21
N ILE A 92 8.71 -1.92 13.31
CA ILE A 92 7.27 -1.99 13.06
C ILE A 92 6.61 -2.71 14.24
N THR A 93 5.43 -2.21 14.64
CA THR A 93 4.55 -2.92 15.57
C THR A 93 3.30 -3.33 14.82
N ALA A 94 3.07 -4.64 14.70
CA ALA A 94 1.83 -5.16 14.15
C ALA A 94 0.82 -5.37 15.27
N VAL A 95 -0.38 -4.80 15.11
CA VAL A 95 -1.49 -4.93 16.06
C VAL A 95 -2.58 -5.78 15.41
N PHE A 96 -2.86 -6.93 16.01
CA PHE A 96 -4.03 -7.74 15.68
C PHE A 96 -5.05 -7.58 16.80
N PRO A 97 -6.29 -7.14 16.50
CA PRO A 97 -7.32 -7.07 17.52
C PRO A 97 -7.65 -8.47 18.06
N ASP A 98 -8.26 -8.50 19.23
CA ASP A 98 -8.71 -9.75 19.85
C ASP A 98 -9.93 -10.36 19.14
N GLY A 99 -10.49 -11.43 19.70
CA GLY A 99 -11.65 -12.12 19.13
C GLY A 99 -12.92 -11.26 19.02
N ASN A 100 -12.98 -10.11 19.69
CA ASN A 100 -14.08 -9.16 19.60
C ASN A 100 -13.77 -8.00 18.64
N GLY A 101 -12.60 -8.02 17.99
CA GLY A 101 -12.15 -6.90 17.15
C GLY A 101 -11.56 -5.74 17.96
N GLU A 102 -11.24 -5.93 19.24
CA GLU A 102 -10.79 -4.85 20.11
C GLU A 102 -9.27 -4.90 20.38
N SER A 103 -8.65 -3.73 20.41
CA SER A 103 -7.31 -3.52 20.96
C SER A 103 -7.11 -2.02 21.26
N PRO A 104 -6.44 -1.65 22.36
CA PRO A 104 -6.16 -0.25 22.66
C PRO A 104 -5.25 0.41 21.61
N ALA A 105 -4.48 -0.38 20.86
CA ALA A 105 -3.63 0.10 19.78
C ALA A 105 -4.26 -0.05 18.38
N PHE A 106 -5.46 -0.63 18.27
CA PHE A 106 -6.20 -0.72 17.01
C PHE A 106 -7.08 0.54 16.85
N VAL A 107 -6.73 1.36 15.86
CA VAL A 107 -7.22 2.74 15.73
C VAL A 107 -8.38 2.90 14.74
N PHE A 108 -8.62 1.94 13.85
CA PHE A 108 -9.78 1.99 12.95
C PHE A 108 -11.05 1.61 13.72
N ARG A 109 -12.09 2.44 13.61
CA ARG A 109 -13.35 2.30 14.38
C ARG A 109 -14.61 2.48 13.53
N GLU A 110 -14.46 2.64 12.23
CA GLU A 110 -15.58 2.83 11.31
C GLU A 110 -16.10 1.47 10.81
N ASP A 111 -17.08 1.51 9.91
CA ASP A 111 -17.68 0.31 9.32
C ASP A 111 -16.78 -0.27 8.21
N TYR A 112 -16.47 -1.56 8.31
CA TYR A 112 -15.67 -2.28 7.32
C TYR A 112 -16.40 -2.47 5.98
N ASP A 113 -17.73 -2.38 5.99
CA ASP A 113 -18.57 -2.49 4.80
C ASP A 113 -19.04 -1.11 4.30
N SER A 114 -18.48 -0.02 4.85
CA SER A 114 -18.78 1.35 4.39
C SER A 114 -18.53 1.50 2.89
N SER A 115 -19.40 2.25 2.20
CA SER A 115 -19.20 2.59 0.79
C SER A 115 -17.89 3.35 0.53
N GLU A 116 -17.33 4.00 1.56
CA GLU A 116 -16.01 4.66 1.46
C GLU A 116 -14.88 3.68 1.12
N THR A 117 -15.02 2.40 1.48
CA THR A 117 -14.06 1.35 1.11
C THR A 117 -14.01 1.07 -0.39
N LEU A 118 -15.02 1.52 -1.13
CA LEU A 118 -15.19 1.32 -2.58
C LEU A 118 -14.83 2.58 -3.38
N ILE A 119 -14.45 3.66 -2.70
CA ILE A 119 -14.08 4.92 -3.33
C ILE A 119 -12.55 4.91 -3.52
N PRO A 120 -12.02 5.00 -4.75
CA PRO A 120 -10.59 5.14 -4.97
C PRO A 120 -10.02 6.35 -4.23
N SER A 121 -8.73 6.29 -3.88
CA SER A 121 -8.04 7.37 -3.21
C SER A 121 -8.06 8.68 -4.01
N ILE A 122 -8.25 9.81 -3.32
CA ILE A 122 -8.50 11.13 -3.94
C ILE A 122 -7.20 11.83 -4.43
N GLU A 123 -6.00 11.32 -4.13
CA GLU A 123 -4.72 12.00 -4.41
C GLU A 123 -4.14 11.78 -5.83
N GLU A 124 -4.97 11.75 -6.89
CA GLU A 124 -4.49 11.63 -8.28
C GLU A 124 -3.85 12.92 -8.86
N GLU A 125 -4.04 14.11 -8.27
CA GLU A 125 -3.80 15.38 -9.00
C GLU A 125 -2.50 16.17 -8.71
N ASN A 126 -1.45 15.65 -8.05
CA ASN A 126 -0.21 16.45 -7.86
C ASN A 126 1.15 15.72 -7.93
N PHE A 127 1.23 14.55 -8.55
CA PHE A 127 2.54 13.97 -8.92
C PHE A 127 2.87 14.29 -10.37
N THR A 128 3.26 15.54 -10.66
CA THR A 128 4.01 15.80 -11.89
C THR A 128 5.38 15.16 -11.74
N ASP A 129 5.70 14.22 -12.63
CA ASP A 129 7.06 13.72 -12.82
C ASP A 129 7.94 14.87 -13.35
N ASP A 130 8.45 15.74 -12.47
CA ASP A 130 9.38 16.82 -12.80
C ASP A 130 10.81 16.30 -13.08
N ASN A 131 10.93 15.22 -13.86
CA ASN A 131 12.22 14.69 -14.31
C ASN A 131 12.23 14.37 -15.81
N ASN A 132 11.64 15.25 -16.63
CA ASN A 132 12.00 15.35 -18.05
C ASN A 132 12.66 16.70 -18.35
N SER A 133 13.79 16.98 -17.70
CA SER A 133 14.79 17.88 -18.30
C SER A 133 15.61 17.07 -19.28
N GLY A 134 15.15 17.08 -20.54
CA GLY A 134 15.95 16.62 -21.65
C GLY A 134 17.27 17.39 -21.68
N SER A 135 18.38 16.66 -21.58
CA SER A 135 19.65 17.10 -22.13
C SER A 135 20.03 16.13 -23.24
N GLU A 136 19.68 16.46 -24.48
CA GLU A 136 20.43 15.98 -25.63
C GLU A 136 21.88 16.41 -25.44
N SER A 137 22.77 15.47 -25.14
CA SER A 137 24.19 15.69 -25.31
C SER A 137 24.52 15.46 -26.79
N SER A 138 24.63 16.54 -27.55
CA SER A 138 25.31 16.54 -28.84
C SER A 138 26.79 16.20 -28.61
N LEU A 139 27.25 15.12 -29.22
CA LEU A 139 28.67 14.82 -29.36
C LEU A 139 29.27 15.81 -30.38
N PRO A 140 30.42 16.46 -30.12
CA PRO A 140 31.16 17.13 -31.16
C PRO A 140 31.93 16.11 -32.01
N ASP A 141 31.94 16.35 -33.32
CA ASP A 141 32.75 15.64 -34.31
C ASP A 141 34.26 15.85 -34.05
N ASP A 142 35.02 14.75 -34.09
CA ASP A 142 36.43 14.69 -34.52
C ASP A 142 36.75 13.27 -35.05
#